data_AF-A0A8J8GYS4-F1
#
_entry.id   AF-A0A8J8GYS4-F1
#
_cell.length_a   1.000
_cell.length_b   1.000
_cell.length_c   1.000
_cell.angle_alpha   90.00
_cell.angle_beta   90.00
_cell.angle_gamma   90.00
#
_symmetry.space_group_name_H-M   'P 1'
#
loop_
_entity.id
_entity.type
_entity.pdbx_description
1 polymer ?
#
loop_
_entity_poly.entity_id
_entity_poly.type
_entity_poly.pdbx_seq_one_letter_code
_entity_poly.pdbx_strand_id
1 'polypeptide(L)'
;MEIEELGSRLRARRTATGRTIASVAADAGLSVPYIANLENGRGNPTLSAIASLAGALGAKLRIELADELARDDDGLPDSLIDFAHGPRFRAEARQLSPAARQRLLTAMAGLGALAGRPLGDLDWHRVLDTVVLLNRGTPAG
;
A
#
# COMPACT_ATOMS: atom_id res chain seq x y z
N MET A 1 -6.06 -10.99 -2.75
CA MET A 1 -6.56 -11.77 -1.60
C MET A 1 -7.48 -12.83 -2.15
N GLU A 2 -7.08 -14.09 -2.02
CA GLU A 2 -7.88 -15.24 -2.46
C GLU A 2 -9.04 -15.50 -1.49
N ILE A 3 -10.06 -16.24 -1.94
CA ILE A 3 -11.25 -16.55 -1.12
C ILE A 3 -10.91 -17.35 0.14
N GLU A 4 -9.91 -18.24 0.07
CA GLU A 4 -9.46 -19.02 1.23
C GLU A 4 -8.82 -18.14 2.31
N GLU A 5 -8.03 -17.15 1.90
CA GLU A 5 -7.40 -16.19 2.80
C GLU A 5 -8.46 -15.31 3.48
N LEU A 6 -9.43 -14.81 2.72
CA LEU A 6 -10.56 -14.06 3.25
C LEU A 6 -11.35 -14.90 4.27
N GLY A 7 -11.71 -16.13 3.91
CA GLY A 7 -12.44 -17.06 4.77
C GLY A 7 -11.74 -17.34 6.10
N SER A 8 -10.44 -17.63 6.05
CA SER A 8 -9.61 -17.84 7.23
C SER A 8 -9.60 -16.62 8.15
N ARG A 9 -9.46 -15.41 7.59
CA ARG A 9 -9.45 -14.16 8.35
C ARG A 9 -10.79 -13.88 9.03
N LEU A 10 -11.89 -14.13 8.34
CA LEU A 10 -13.25 -14.00 8.90
C LEU A 10 -13.46 -14.98 10.06
N ARG A 11 -13.08 -16.25 9.87
CA ARG A 11 -13.14 -17.30 10.90
C ARG A 11 -12.33 -16.94 12.14
N ALA A 12 -11.07 -16.55 11.95
CA ALA A 12 -10.17 -16.18 13.05
C ALA A 12 -10.74 -15.03 13.89
N ARG A 13 -11.33 -14.03 13.22
CA ARG A 13 -11.95 -12.90 13.90
C ARG A 13 -13.21 -13.30 14.66
N ARG A 14 -14.07 -14.11 14.06
CA ARG A 14 -15.25 -14.67 14.75
C ARG A 14 -14.83 -15.44 16.01
N THR A 15 -13.85 -16.34 15.90
CA THR A 15 -13.40 -17.16 17.03
C THR A 15 -12.72 -16.32 18.11
N ALA A 16 -11.97 -15.29 17.74
CA ALA A 16 -11.37 -14.35 18.71
C ALA A 16 -12.43 -13.60 19.54
N THR A 17 -13.61 -13.37 18.96
CA THR A 17 -14.76 -12.77 19.66
C THR A 17 -15.65 -13.79 20.37
N GLY A 18 -15.31 -15.09 20.36
CA GLY A 18 -16.09 -16.15 21.01
C GLY A 18 -17.48 -16.40 20.39
N ARG A 19 -17.76 -15.85 19.20
CA ARG A 19 -19.08 -15.93 18.58
C ARG A 19 -19.26 -17.21 17.78
N THR A 20 -20.46 -17.78 17.79
CA THR A 20 -20.83 -18.91 16.93
C THR A 20 -21.14 -18.44 15.51
N ILE A 21 -21.05 -19.33 14.51
CA ILE A 21 -21.46 -19.01 13.13
C ILE A 21 -22.93 -18.58 13.11
N ALA A 22 -23.81 -19.25 13.86
CA ALA A 22 -25.23 -18.90 13.97
C ALA A 22 -25.47 -17.49 14.51
N SER A 23 -24.71 -17.08 15.54
CA SER A 23 -24.81 -15.73 16.10
C SER A 23 -24.40 -14.66 15.09
N VAL A 24 -23.31 -14.88 14.34
CA VAL A 24 -22.85 -13.93 13.32
C VAL A 24 -23.79 -13.92 12.11
N ALA A 25 -24.33 -15.07 11.72
CA ALA A 25 -25.29 -15.20 10.63
C ALA A 25 -26.55 -14.34 10.86
N ALA A 26 -27.10 -14.41 12.08
CA ALA A 26 -28.26 -13.60 12.47
C ALA A 26 -27.97 -12.09 12.34
N ASP A 27 -26.85 -11.63 12.90
CA ASP A 27 -26.46 -10.21 12.85
C ASP A 27 -26.13 -9.72 11.44
N ALA A 28 -25.53 -10.58 10.61
CA ALA A 28 -25.16 -10.25 9.23
C ALA A 28 -26.34 -10.35 8.25
N GLY A 29 -27.49 -10.91 8.67
CA GLY A 29 -28.60 -11.21 7.78
C GLY A 29 -28.25 -12.26 6.71
N LEU A 30 -27.36 -13.21 7.04
CA LEU A 30 -26.87 -14.25 6.13
C LEU A 30 -27.22 -15.64 6.68
N SER A 31 -27.18 -16.66 5.83
CA SER A 31 -27.44 -18.03 6.27
C SER A 31 -26.20 -18.67 6.92
N VAL A 32 -26.42 -19.56 7.89
CA VAL A 32 -25.35 -20.34 8.54
C VAL A 32 -24.52 -21.14 7.54
N PRO A 33 -25.13 -21.88 6.57
CA PRO A 33 -24.36 -22.62 5.57
C PRO A 33 -23.52 -21.70 4.68
N TYR A 34 -24.00 -20.49 4.38
CA TYR A 34 -23.25 -19.52 3.59
C TYR A 34 -21.98 -19.05 4.31
N ILE A 35 -22.09 -18.64 5.58
CA ILE A 35 -20.91 -18.25 6.37
C ILE A 35 -19.96 -19.44 6.57
N ALA A 36 -20.48 -20.64 6.82
CA ALA A 36 -19.64 -21.83 6.97
C ALA A 36 -18.86 -22.15 5.69
N ASN A 37 -19.48 -22.03 4.52
CA ASN A 37 -18.79 -22.18 3.24
C ASN A 37 -17.72 -21.10 3.05
N LEU A 38 -18.07 -19.85 3.34
CA LEU A 38 -17.16 -18.72 3.23
C LEU A 38 -15.94 -18.86 4.16
N GLU A 39 -16.14 -19.24 5.43
CA GLU A 39 -15.05 -19.51 6.39
C GLU A 39 -14.14 -20.68 5.99
N ASN A 40 -14.60 -21.55 5.10
CA ASN A 40 -13.81 -22.64 4.52
C ASN A 40 -13.28 -22.31 3.11
N GLY A 41 -13.31 -21.03 2.70
CA GLY A 41 -12.78 -20.59 1.42
C GLY A 41 -13.60 -21.01 0.21
N ARG A 42 -14.91 -21.22 0.37
CA ARG A 42 -15.79 -21.68 -0.72
C ARG A 42 -16.82 -20.63 -1.10
N GLY A 43 -17.10 -20.56 -2.40
CA GLY A 43 -18.16 -19.73 -2.97
C GLY A 43 -17.64 -18.42 -3.58
N ASN A 44 -18.58 -17.59 -4.03
CA ASN A 44 -18.29 -16.29 -4.63
C ASN A 44 -19.12 -15.21 -3.91
N PRO A 45 -18.61 -14.67 -2.78
CA PRO A 45 -19.37 -13.71 -1.99
C PRO A 45 -19.50 -12.37 -2.69
N THR A 46 -20.67 -11.73 -2.55
CA THR A 46 -20.84 -10.35 -3.02
C THR A 46 -20.15 -9.38 -2.06
N LEU A 47 -19.79 -8.19 -2.55
CA LEU A 47 -19.26 -7.12 -1.68
C LEU A 47 -20.22 -6.77 -0.54
N SER A 48 -21.53 -6.80 -0.80
CA SER A 48 -22.56 -6.59 0.22
C SER A 48 -22.51 -7.65 1.32
N ALA A 49 -22.34 -8.93 0.97
CA ALA A 49 -22.25 -10.00 1.96
C ALA A 49 -20.99 -9.86 2.82
N ILE A 50 -19.85 -9.51 2.21
CA ILE A 50 -18.60 -9.23 2.93
C ILE A 50 -18.78 -8.03 3.86
N ALA A 51 -19.43 -6.96 3.40
CA ALA A 51 -19.69 -5.76 4.21
C ALA A 51 -20.58 -6.07 5.42
N SER A 52 -21.69 -6.79 5.23
CA SER A 52 -22.58 -7.22 6.32
C SER A 52 -21.85 -8.08 7.34
N LEU A 53 -21.04 -9.03 6.88
CA LEU A 53 -20.27 -9.91 7.75
C LEU A 53 -19.17 -9.16 8.51
N ALA A 54 -18.47 -8.23 7.85
CA ALA A 54 -17.51 -7.35 8.51
C ALA A 54 -18.18 -6.53 9.62
N GLY A 55 -19.36 -5.95 9.33
CA GLY A 55 -20.16 -5.22 10.30
C GLY A 55 -20.58 -6.07 11.50
N ALA A 56 -21.11 -7.27 11.27
CA ALA A 56 -21.48 -8.22 12.32
C ALA A 56 -20.29 -8.67 13.20
N LEU A 57 -19.08 -8.67 12.64
CA LEU A 57 -17.86 -8.94 13.39
C LEU A 57 -17.28 -7.68 14.06
N GLY A 58 -17.83 -6.49 13.85
CA GLY A 58 -17.30 -5.22 14.36
C GLY A 58 -16.07 -4.70 13.60
N ALA A 59 -15.99 -4.97 12.30
CA ALA A 59 -14.98 -4.43 11.38
C ALA A 59 -15.61 -3.45 10.39
N LYS A 60 -14.76 -2.66 9.74
CA LYS A 60 -15.11 -1.86 8.57
C LYS A 60 -14.46 -2.49 7.33
N LEU A 61 -15.25 -2.72 6.29
CA LEU A 61 -14.73 -3.12 4.98
C LEU A 61 -14.12 -1.88 4.31
N ARG A 62 -12.82 -1.97 3.96
CA ARG A 62 -12.14 -1.01 3.08
C ARG A 62 -11.81 -1.75 1.79
N ILE A 63 -12.16 -1.13 0.66
CA ILE A 63 -11.83 -1.63 -0.66
C ILE A 63 -10.95 -0.56 -1.30
N GLU A 64 -9.81 -0.99 -1.82
CA GLU A 64 -8.84 -0.16 -2.53
C GLU A 64 -8.59 -0.82 -3.87
N LEU A 65 -8.73 -0.06 -4.95
CA LEU A 65 -8.28 -0.48 -6.27
C LEU A 65 -6.91 0.15 -6.44
N ALA A 66 -5.90 -0.70 -6.59
CA ALA A 66 -4.59 -0.28 -7.03
C ALA A 66 -4.46 -0.63 -8.51
N ASP A 67 -3.86 0.25 -9.30
CA ASP A 67 -3.47 -0.09 -10.65
C ASP A 67 -2.41 -1.20 -10.60
N GLU A 68 -2.55 -2.24 -11.43
CA GLU A 68 -1.64 -3.39 -11.49
C GLU A 68 -0.16 -3.01 -11.77
N LEU A 69 0.08 -1.75 -12.16
CA LEU A 69 1.38 -1.21 -12.51
C LEU A 69 2.00 -0.29 -11.47
N ALA A 70 1.37 -0.09 -10.30
CA ALA A 70 1.94 0.68 -9.19
C ALA A 70 3.10 -0.08 -8.52
N ARG A 71 4.21 -0.20 -9.26
CA ARG A 71 5.55 -0.35 -8.72
C ARG A 71 5.86 0.95 -7.97
N ASP A 72 6.81 0.90 -7.05
CA ASP A 72 7.27 2.04 -6.24
C ASP A 72 7.63 3.33 -7.04
N ASP A 73 7.64 3.27 -8.38
CA ASP A 73 7.97 4.33 -9.32
C ASP A 73 6.75 4.99 -10.02
N ASP A 74 5.50 4.62 -9.70
CA ASP A 74 4.33 5.18 -10.39
C ASP A 74 4.18 6.70 -10.17
N GLY A 75 4.34 7.46 -11.26
CA GLY A 75 4.36 8.92 -11.30
C GLY A 75 5.75 9.56 -11.39
N LEU A 76 6.83 8.77 -11.37
CA LEU A 76 8.19 9.28 -11.61
C LEU A 76 8.44 9.49 -13.11
N PRO A 77 9.06 10.61 -13.53
CA PRO A 77 9.50 10.77 -14.92
C PRO A 77 10.51 9.68 -15.33
N ASP A 78 10.46 9.17 -16.56
CA ASP A 78 11.40 8.14 -17.06
C ASP A 78 12.87 8.52 -16.82
N SER A 79 13.22 9.78 -17.08
CA SER A 79 14.56 10.34 -16.81
C SER A 79 15.01 10.21 -15.34
N LEU A 80 14.08 10.23 -14.39
CA LEU A 80 14.36 10.04 -12.97
C LEU A 80 14.53 8.56 -12.62
N ILE A 81 13.76 7.67 -13.26
CA ILE A 81 13.93 6.22 -13.13
C ILE A 81 15.32 5.83 -13.64
N ASP A 82 15.69 6.30 -14.83
CA ASP A 82 17.02 6.09 -15.41
C ASP A 82 18.13 6.61 -14.48
N PHE A 83 17.97 7.82 -13.94
CA PHE A 83 18.90 8.39 -12.97
C PHE A 83 18.98 7.57 -11.67
N ALA A 84 17.85 7.06 -11.16
CA ALA A 84 17.78 6.27 -9.94
C ALA A 84 18.52 4.93 -10.07
N HIS A 85 18.58 4.37 -11.29
CA HIS A 85 19.44 3.24 -11.63
C HIS A 85 20.91 3.62 -11.80
N GLY A 86 21.26 4.91 -11.85
CA GLY A 86 22.62 5.40 -11.95
C GLY A 86 23.49 5.12 -10.70
N PRO A 87 24.84 5.17 -10.84
CA PRO A 87 25.76 4.92 -9.74
C PRO A 87 25.67 5.98 -8.64
N ARG A 88 25.41 7.25 -9.00
CA ARG A 88 25.31 8.37 -8.05
C ARG A 88 24.14 8.18 -7.07
N PHE A 89 22.93 7.97 -7.58
CA PHE A 89 21.76 7.76 -6.75
C PHE A 89 21.91 6.51 -5.88
N ARG A 90 22.42 5.41 -6.45
CA ARG A 90 22.68 4.17 -5.70
C ARG A 90 23.68 4.37 -4.55
N ALA A 91 24.71 5.20 -4.72
CA ALA A 91 25.66 5.49 -3.66
C ALA A 91 25.00 6.19 -2.46
N GLU A 92 24.12 7.16 -2.70
CA GLU A 92 23.35 7.82 -1.64
C GLU A 92 22.29 6.88 -1.04
N ALA A 93 21.56 6.14 -1.88
CA ALA A 93 20.49 5.24 -1.44
C ALA A 93 20.98 4.09 -0.55
N ARG A 94 22.25 3.64 -0.68
CA ARG A 94 22.86 2.64 0.21
C ARG A 94 22.91 3.08 1.67
N GLN A 95 22.90 4.38 1.93
CA GLN A 95 22.94 4.93 3.29
C GLN A 95 21.53 5.13 3.87
N LEU A 96 20.48 4.88 3.09
CA LEU A 96 19.09 5.14 3.45
C LEU A 96 18.31 3.85 3.72
N SER A 97 17.35 3.91 4.65
CA SER A 97 16.34 2.86 4.77
C SER A 97 15.41 2.85 3.55
N PRO A 98 14.71 1.74 3.25
CA PRO A 98 13.76 1.68 2.13
C PRO A 98 12.71 2.80 2.17
N ALA A 99 12.16 3.10 3.35
CA ALA A 99 11.20 4.19 3.53
C ALA A 99 11.81 5.59 3.32
N ALA A 100 13.10 5.79 3.64
CA ALA A 100 13.80 7.05 3.40
C ALA A 100 14.18 7.22 1.92
N ARG A 101 14.57 6.13 1.25
CA ARG A 101 14.79 6.09 -0.20
C ARG A 101 13.50 6.46 -0.96
N GLN A 102 12.36 5.91 -0.55
CA GLN A 102 11.08 6.23 -1.18
C GLN A 102 10.72 7.72 -1.02
N ARG A 103 10.85 8.26 0.19
CA ARG A 103 10.64 9.70 0.46
C ARG A 103 11.55 10.59 -0.38
N LEU A 104 12.80 10.20 -0.60
CA LEU A 104 13.73 10.92 -1.47
C LEU A 104 13.26 10.92 -2.93
N LEU A 105 12.86 9.77 -3.48
CA LEU A 105 12.35 9.67 -4.85
C LEU A 105 11.11 10.55 -5.06
N THR A 106 10.16 10.49 -4.12
CA THR A 106 8.96 11.33 -4.16
C THR A 106 9.31 12.83 -4.09
N ALA A 107 10.26 13.22 -3.24
CA ALA A 107 10.70 14.61 -3.15
C ALA A 107 11.39 15.09 -4.45
N MET A 108 12.25 14.26 -5.03
CA MET A 108 12.89 14.55 -6.31
C MET A 108 11.86 14.72 -7.43
N ALA A 109 10.88 13.81 -7.52
CA ALA A 109 9.80 13.90 -8.52
C ALA A 109 8.98 15.19 -8.37
N GLY A 110 8.61 15.53 -7.13
CA GLY A 110 7.89 16.77 -6.84
C GLY A 110 8.67 18.03 -7.24
N LEU A 111 9.98 18.07 -6.95
CA LEU A 111 10.86 19.17 -7.37
C LEU A 111 11.01 19.23 -8.90
N GLY A 112 11.06 18.08 -9.57
CA GLY A 112 11.13 18.03 -11.02
C GLY A 112 9.86 18.53 -11.70
N ALA A 113 8.68 18.23 -11.13
CA ALA A 113 7.40 18.72 -11.64
C ALA A 113 7.30 20.26 -11.65
N LEU A 114 8.01 20.94 -10.75
CA LEU A 114 8.06 22.41 -10.70
C LEU A 114 8.86 23.03 -11.85
N ALA A 115 9.73 22.28 -12.52
CA ALA A 115 10.65 22.82 -13.52
C ALA A 115 9.94 23.25 -14.83
N GLY A 116 8.71 22.81 -15.07
CA GLY A 116 7.93 23.15 -16.27
C GLY A 116 8.55 22.68 -17.60
N ARG A 117 9.62 21.88 -17.54
CA ARG A 117 10.36 21.32 -18.67
C ARG A 117 10.84 19.91 -18.33
N PRO A 118 11.10 19.04 -19.32
CA PRO A 118 11.76 17.77 -19.07
C PRO A 118 13.15 18.00 -18.45
N LEU A 119 13.48 17.19 -17.45
CA LEU A 119 14.76 17.21 -16.76
C LEU A 119 15.67 16.10 -17.28
N GLY A 120 16.95 16.43 -17.49
CA GLY A 120 17.96 15.46 -17.85
C GLY A 120 18.76 14.95 -16.65
N ASP A 121 19.70 14.06 -16.90
CA ASP A 121 20.60 13.47 -15.89
C ASP A 121 21.31 14.52 -15.02
N LEU A 122 21.85 15.59 -15.62
CA LEU A 122 22.51 16.67 -14.90
C LEU A 122 21.56 17.46 -14.00
N ASP A 123 20.30 17.62 -14.41
CA ASP A 123 19.29 18.30 -13.59
C ASP A 123 18.96 17.45 -12.36
N TRP A 124 18.86 16.12 -12.51
CA TRP A 124 18.61 15.20 -11.40
C TRP A 124 19.76 15.14 -10.39
N HIS A 125 21.00 15.26 -10.84
CA HIS A 125 22.14 15.44 -9.95
C HIS A 125 21.97 16.67 -9.04
N ARG A 126 21.56 17.81 -9.62
CA ARG A 126 21.35 19.06 -8.87
C ARG A 126 20.18 18.96 -7.88
N VAL A 127 19.09 18.32 -8.29
CA VAL A 127 17.93 18.09 -7.42
C VAL A 127 18.33 17.20 -6.24
N LEU A 128 19.04 16.10 -6.50
CA LEU A 128 19.56 15.21 -5.46
C LEU A 128 20.46 15.96 -4.47
N ASP A 129 21.43 16.73 -4.97
CA ASP A 129 22.34 17.50 -4.12
C ASP A 129 21.57 18.51 -3.25
N THR A 130 20.54 19.15 -3.81
CA THR A 130 19.67 20.07 -3.06
C THR A 130 18.92 19.36 -1.92
N VAL A 131 18.28 18.22 -2.21
CA VAL A 131 17.55 17.45 -1.20
C VAL A 131 18.49 16.92 -0.11
N VAL A 132 19.69 16.45 -0.50
CA VAL A 132 20.71 15.97 0.43
C VAL A 132 21.25 17.10 1.30
N LEU A 133 21.52 18.28 0.74
CA LEU A 133 21.97 19.46 1.49
C LEU A 133 20.93 19.90 2.51
N LEU A 134 19.64 19.94 2.14
CA LEU A 134 18.55 20.26 3.07
C LEU A 134 18.49 19.27 4.24
N ASN A 135 18.71 17.98 3.97
CA ASN A 135 18.67 16.95 5.00
C ASN A 135 19.92 16.90 5.89
N ARG A 136 21.06 17.43 5.40
CA ARG A 136 22.32 17.56 6.18
C ARG A 136 22.41 18.87 6.96
N GLY A 137 21.41 19.75 6.84
CA GLY A 137 21.39 21.11 7.39
C GLY A 137 20.88 21.28 8.83
N THR A 138 20.87 20.24 9.68
CA THR A 138 20.66 20.42 11.13
C THR A 138 21.89 19.98 11.90
N PRO A 139 22.92 20.82 12.08
CA PRO A 139 23.81 20.63 13.20
C PRO A 139 22.99 20.86 14.48
N ALA A 140 22.84 19.81 15.29
CA ALA A 140 22.40 19.97 16.66
C ALA A 140 23.44 20.86 17.37
N GLY A 141 23.05 22.10 17.61
CA GLY A 141 23.74 23.08 18.46
C GLY A 141 22.71 23.66 19.42
#